data_AF-A0A8J8JBX1-F1
#
_entry.id   AF-A0A8J8JBX1-F1
#
_cell.length_a   1.000
_cell.length_b   1.000
_cell.length_c   1.000
_cell.angle_alpha   90.00
_cell.angle_beta   90.00
_cell.angle_gamma   90.00
#
_symmetry.space_group_name_H-M   'P 1'
#
loop_
_entity.id
_entity.type
_entity.pdbx_description
1 polymer ?
#
loop_
_entity_poly.entity_id
_entity_poly.type
_entity_poly.pdbx_seq_one_letter_code
_entity_poly.pdbx_strand_id
1 'polypeptide(L)'
;MRDWKVILLLGCFALQLVINLVFYGFPAILFSAIVPESLYPKIAWSLPFLIFAYFLLAIASLYYLGISPRLERGRLFGSAYFVIGSLGSAWVISTISSVETPLLPIVFGVWLISSLVGIAALWLMEEKLPALPAAVMVALFGISALISAATAQWVVADYYVHAGSGIPENATAVVGHPVEVPPPNFTNSS
;
A
#
# COMPACT_ATOMS: atom_id res chain seq x y z
N MET A 1 19.10 10.38 28.21
CA MET A 1 18.51 11.06 27.04
C MET A 1 17.48 10.11 26.46
N ARG A 2 16.23 10.54 26.28
CA ARG A 2 15.15 9.68 25.75
C ARG A 2 15.52 9.24 24.34
N ASP A 3 15.48 7.93 24.08
CA ASP A 3 16.11 7.32 22.91
C ASP A 3 15.36 7.67 21.62
N TRP A 4 15.67 8.83 21.05
CA TRP A 4 14.95 9.44 19.93
C TRP A 4 14.94 8.55 18.69
N LYS A 5 15.94 7.67 18.54
CA LYS A 5 16.06 6.68 17.47
C LYS A 5 14.92 5.68 17.49
N VAL A 6 14.56 5.19 18.69
CA VAL A 6 13.43 4.28 18.93
C VAL A 6 12.11 4.96 18.56
N ILE A 7 11.93 6.21 18.99
CA ILE A 7 10.72 6.99 18.69
C ILE A 7 10.61 7.24 17.19
N LEU A 8 11.72 7.59 16.54
CA LEU A 8 11.77 7.84 15.11
C LEU A 8 11.43 6.58 14.29
N LEU A 9 12.01 5.43 14.67
CA LEU A 9 11.74 4.16 14.00
C LEU A 9 10.28 3.72 14.16
N LEU A 10 9.73 3.79 15.38
CA LEU A 10 8.32 3.51 15.63
C LEU A 10 7.43 4.48 14.85
N GLY A 11 7.81 5.76 14.79
CA GLY A 11 7.14 6.78 14.00
C GLY A 11 7.09 6.45 12.51
N CYS A 12 8.19 5.94 11.93
CA CYS A 12 8.22 5.53 10.52
C CYS A 12 7.27 4.36 10.25
N PHE A 13 7.31 3.32 11.09
CA PHE A 13 6.36 2.20 10.97
C PHE A 13 4.91 2.66 11.12
N ALA A 14 4.62 3.51 12.13
CA ALA A 14 3.28 4.02 12.37
C ALA A 14 2.77 4.89 11.21
N LEU A 15 3.62 5.75 10.65
CA LEU A 15 3.29 6.60 9.50
C LEU A 15 2.92 5.76 8.28
N GLN A 16 3.74 4.76 7.94
CA GLN A 16 3.45 3.86 6.81
C GLN A 16 2.19 3.03 7.04
N LEU A 17 1.97 2.56 8.27
CA LEU A 17 0.73 1.87 8.65
C LEU A 17 -0.50 2.78 8.46
N VAL A 18 -0.45 4.02 8.95
CA VAL A 18 -1.54 5.00 8.82
C VAL A 18 -1.83 5.29 7.36
N ILE A 19 -0.79 5.56 6.56
CA ILE A 19 -0.95 5.78 5.12
C ILE A 19 -1.61 4.56 4.49
N ASN A 20 -1.15 3.34 4.79
CA ASN A 20 -1.73 2.15 4.19
C ASN A 20 -3.22 1.97 4.52
N LEU A 21 -3.60 2.20 5.77
CA LEU A 21 -4.99 2.06 6.22
C LEU A 21 -5.90 3.13 5.61
N VAL A 22 -5.42 4.37 5.46
CA VAL A 22 -6.18 5.47 4.85
C VAL A 22 -6.39 5.24 3.34
N PHE A 23 -5.39 4.69 2.66
CA PHE A 23 -5.43 4.44 1.21
C PHE A 23 -5.77 2.99 0.83
N TYR A 24 -6.33 2.21 1.77
CA TYR A 24 -6.89 0.87 1.55
C TYR A 24 -6.00 -0.10 0.74
N GLY A 25 -4.72 -0.24 1.08
CA GLY A 25 -3.85 -1.20 0.38
C GLY A 25 -2.99 -0.59 -0.72
N PHE A 26 -2.52 0.63 -0.47
CA PHE A 26 -1.51 1.38 -1.24
C PHE A 26 -0.32 0.55 -1.78
N PRO A 27 0.21 -0.49 -1.11
CA PRO A 27 1.23 -1.40 -1.65
C PRO A 27 0.81 -2.15 -2.93
N ALA A 28 -0.49 -2.30 -3.21
CA ALA A 28 -0.94 -2.87 -4.48
C ALA A 28 -0.44 -2.03 -5.67
N ILE A 29 -0.50 -0.70 -5.57
CA ILE A 29 0.00 0.24 -6.58
C ILE A 29 1.52 0.12 -6.71
N LEU A 30 2.21 0.00 -5.56
CA LEU A 30 3.65 -0.18 -5.52
C LEU A 30 4.08 -1.43 -6.31
N PHE A 31 3.43 -2.57 -6.05
CA PHE A 31 3.76 -3.82 -6.73
C PHE A 31 3.28 -3.88 -8.17
N SER A 32 2.12 -3.29 -8.50
CA SER A 32 1.62 -3.27 -9.87
C SER A 32 2.47 -2.38 -10.78
N ALA A 33 2.99 -1.26 -10.27
CA ALA A 33 3.80 -0.33 -11.05
C ALA A 33 5.17 -0.89 -11.46
N ILE A 34 5.73 -1.80 -10.66
CA ILE A 34 7.04 -2.41 -10.94
C ILE A 34 6.94 -3.49 -12.02
N VAL A 35 5.75 -4.08 -12.20
CA VAL A 35 5.52 -5.17 -13.14
C VAL A 35 5.27 -4.62 -14.54
N PRO A 36 6.04 -5.03 -15.56
CA PRO A 36 5.77 -4.62 -16.93
C PRO A 36 4.37 -5.04 -17.40
N GLU A 37 3.70 -4.21 -18.18
CA GLU A 37 2.34 -4.46 -18.69
C GLU A 37 2.21 -5.82 -19.41
N SER A 38 3.25 -6.24 -20.13
CA SER A 38 3.27 -7.53 -20.84
C SER A 38 3.31 -8.74 -19.91
N LEU A 39 3.77 -8.56 -18.67
CA LEU A 39 3.88 -9.61 -17.67
C LEU A 39 2.71 -9.58 -16.69
N TYR A 40 2.11 -8.41 -16.45
CA TYR A 40 1.03 -8.21 -15.49
C TYR A 40 -0.13 -9.22 -15.63
N PRO A 41 -0.68 -9.52 -16.84
CA PRO A 41 -1.74 -10.52 -16.98
C PRO A 41 -1.38 -11.91 -16.46
N LYS A 42 -0.09 -12.28 -16.53
CA LYS A 42 0.40 -13.61 -16.14
C LYS A 42 0.63 -13.74 -14.64
N ILE A 43 0.87 -12.62 -13.95
CA ILE A 43 1.30 -12.61 -12.56
C ILE A 43 0.41 -11.77 -11.63
N ALA A 44 -0.65 -11.14 -12.13
CA ALA A 44 -1.58 -10.34 -11.32
C ALA A 44 -2.14 -11.13 -10.13
N TRP A 45 -2.45 -12.42 -10.32
CA TRP A 45 -2.90 -13.33 -9.24
C TRP A 45 -1.93 -13.44 -8.05
N SER A 46 -0.64 -13.13 -8.25
CA SER A 46 0.38 -13.18 -7.19
C SER A 46 0.37 -11.95 -6.28
N LEU A 47 -0.32 -10.87 -6.67
CA LEU A 47 -0.30 -9.57 -5.98
C LEU A 47 -0.71 -9.65 -4.49
N PRO A 48 -1.77 -10.38 -4.10
CA PRO A 48 -2.11 -10.53 -2.67
C PRO A 48 -1.01 -11.19 -1.86
N PHE A 49 -0.30 -12.17 -2.43
CA PHE A 49 0.80 -12.87 -1.78
C PHE A 49 2.02 -11.98 -1.59
N LEU A 50 2.33 -11.14 -2.59
CA LEU A 50 3.41 -10.15 -2.50
C LEU A 50 3.13 -9.12 -1.39
N ILE A 51 1.88 -8.67 -1.27
CA ILE A 51 1.45 -7.76 -0.21
C ILE A 51 1.57 -8.42 1.17
N PHE A 52 1.13 -9.67 1.31
CA PHE A 52 1.34 -10.41 2.56
C PHE A 52 2.83 -10.54 2.91
N ALA A 53 3.65 -10.94 1.94
CA ALA A 53 5.09 -11.06 2.14
C ALA A 53 5.71 -9.72 2.59
N TYR A 54 5.32 -8.61 1.98
CA TYR A 54 5.78 -7.28 2.35
C TYR A 54 5.44 -6.93 3.81
N PHE A 55 4.20 -7.13 4.23
CA PHE A 55 3.81 -6.85 5.62
C PHE A 55 4.39 -7.83 6.63
N LEU A 56 4.65 -9.07 6.22
CA LEU A 56 5.38 -10.04 7.04
C LEU A 56 6.80 -9.57 7.37
N LEU A 57 7.47 -8.82 6.48
CA LEU A 57 8.78 -8.22 6.78
C LEU A 57 8.66 -7.19 7.91
N ALA A 58 7.65 -6.31 7.87
CA ALA A 58 7.41 -5.35 8.96
C ALA A 58 7.07 -6.04 10.28
N ILE A 59 6.19 -7.05 10.23
CA ILE A 59 5.81 -7.85 11.40
C ILE A 59 7.02 -8.56 12.01
N ALA A 60 7.82 -9.25 11.18
CA ALA A 60 9.03 -9.94 11.62
C ALA A 60 10.04 -8.96 12.21
N SER A 61 10.23 -7.80 11.57
CA SER A 61 11.08 -6.72 12.10
C SER A 61 10.63 -6.31 13.50
N LEU A 62 9.37 -5.89 13.67
CA LEU A 62 8.85 -5.42 14.96
C LEU A 62 8.88 -6.51 16.04
N TYR A 63 8.58 -7.75 15.67
CA TYR A 63 8.67 -8.89 16.56
C TYR A 63 10.11 -9.11 17.08
N TYR A 64 11.10 -9.12 16.19
CA TYR A 64 12.50 -9.34 16.57
C TYR A 64 13.17 -8.12 17.20
N LEU A 65 12.65 -6.90 16.98
CA LEU A 65 13.18 -5.69 17.61
C LEU A 65 12.59 -5.46 19.00
N GLY A 66 11.35 -5.92 19.29
CA GLY A 66 10.65 -5.61 20.54
C GLY A 66 10.24 -6.79 21.41
N ILE A 67 9.81 -7.93 20.83
CA ILE A 67 9.20 -9.05 21.56
C ILE A 67 10.19 -10.17 21.81
N SER A 68 10.84 -10.66 20.76
CA SER A 68 11.90 -11.67 20.81
C SER A 68 13.21 -11.03 20.35
N PRO A 69 13.91 -10.29 21.23
CA PRO A 69 14.98 -9.38 20.84
C PRO A 69 16.15 -10.13 20.20
N ARG A 70 16.18 -10.14 18.87
CA ARG A 70 17.28 -10.58 18.01
C ARG A 70 17.54 -9.44 17.04
N LEU A 71 18.22 -8.40 17.54
CA LEU A 71 18.34 -7.11 16.86
C LEU A 71 18.85 -7.25 15.42
N GLU A 72 19.82 -8.12 15.16
CA GLU A 72 20.32 -8.38 13.80
C GLU A 72 19.24 -8.87 12.84
N ARG A 73 18.40 -9.82 13.29
CA ARG A 73 17.27 -10.32 12.48
C ARG A 73 16.22 -9.24 12.29
N GLY A 74 15.91 -8.50 13.35
CA GLY A 74 14.99 -7.37 13.29
C GLY A 74 15.46 -6.32 12.27
N ARG A 75 16.75 -5.96 12.29
CA ARG A 75 17.37 -5.05 11.32
C ARG A 75 17.35 -5.60 9.91
N LEU A 76 17.58 -6.90 9.70
CA LEU A 76 17.51 -7.51 8.39
C LEU A 76 16.10 -7.40 7.77
N PHE A 77 15.07 -7.84 8.51
CA PHE A 77 13.69 -7.78 8.03
C PHE A 77 13.21 -6.34 7.85
N GLY A 78 13.53 -5.45 8.80
CA GLY A 78 13.20 -4.03 8.71
C GLY A 78 13.89 -3.36 7.52
N SER A 79 15.15 -3.68 7.25
CA SER A 79 15.87 -3.16 6.09
C SER A 79 15.23 -3.64 4.79
N ALA A 80 14.88 -4.92 4.69
CA ALA A 80 14.20 -5.45 3.51
C ALA A 80 12.86 -4.75 3.27
N TYR A 81 12.05 -4.60 4.32
CA TYR A 81 10.78 -3.86 4.29
C TYR A 81 10.96 -2.43 3.77
N PHE A 82 11.84 -1.65 4.39
CA PHE A 82 12.03 -0.25 4.00
C PHE A 82 12.72 -0.10 2.63
N VAL A 83 13.64 -1.00 2.25
CA VAL A 83 14.28 -0.97 0.92
C VAL A 83 13.24 -1.21 -0.16
N ILE A 84 12.39 -2.23 -0.03
CA ILE A 84 11.29 -2.48 -0.97
C ILE A 84 10.37 -1.26 -1.05
N GLY A 85 10.00 -0.69 0.10
CA GLY A 85 9.18 0.53 0.16
C GLY A 85 9.84 1.71 -0.57
N SER A 86 11.14 1.93 -0.37
CA SER A 86 11.88 3.03 -1.00
C SER A 86 11.99 2.87 -2.53
N LEU A 87 12.36 1.67 -3.00
CA LEU A 87 12.54 1.41 -4.43
C LEU A 87 11.21 1.48 -5.15
N GLY A 88 10.17 0.87 -4.57
CA GLY A 88 8.82 0.90 -5.12
C GLY A 88 8.25 2.33 -5.17
N SER A 89 8.42 3.12 -4.11
CA SER A 89 7.99 4.52 -4.13
C SER A 89 8.72 5.34 -5.19
N ALA A 90 10.05 5.21 -5.29
CA ALA A 90 10.83 5.95 -6.28
C ALA A 90 10.39 5.59 -7.71
N TRP A 91 10.14 4.30 -7.96
CA TRP A 91 9.65 3.83 -9.25
C TRP A 91 8.28 4.43 -9.60
N VAL A 92 7.32 4.37 -8.67
CA VAL A 92 5.98 4.93 -8.90
C VAL A 92 6.05 6.43 -9.19
N ILE A 93 6.81 7.19 -8.41
CA ILE A 93 7.00 8.63 -8.61
C ILE A 93 7.58 8.92 -10.00
N SER A 94 8.53 8.11 -10.47
CA SER A 94 9.16 8.31 -11.78
C SER A 94 8.24 7.97 -12.97
N THR A 95 7.21 7.15 -12.75
CA THR A 95 6.37 6.61 -13.83
C THR A 95 5.03 7.35 -13.97
N ILE A 96 4.51 7.95 -12.89
CA ILE A 96 3.20 8.61 -12.90
C ILE A 96 3.30 10.06 -13.40
N SER A 97 2.63 10.34 -14.52
CA SER A 97 2.41 11.67 -15.09
C SER A 97 1.37 12.45 -14.28
N SER A 98 1.75 13.63 -13.79
CA SER A 98 1.16 14.32 -12.64
C SER A 98 -0.12 15.14 -12.89
N VAL A 99 -1.07 14.67 -13.71
CA VAL A 99 -2.28 15.46 -14.03
C VAL A 99 -3.55 14.95 -13.34
N GLU A 100 -3.77 13.63 -13.29
CA GLU A 100 -5.05 13.08 -12.79
C GLU A 100 -5.02 12.66 -11.32
N THR A 101 -3.84 12.34 -10.77
CA THR A 101 -3.70 11.84 -9.39
C THR A 101 -2.59 12.55 -8.61
N PRO A 102 -2.64 13.89 -8.45
CA PRO A 102 -1.54 14.66 -7.84
C PRO A 102 -1.24 14.27 -6.38
N LEU A 103 -2.23 13.71 -5.67
CA LEU A 103 -2.04 13.21 -4.30
C LEU A 103 -1.15 11.97 -4.24
N LEU A 104 -1.13 11.15 -5.30
CA LEU A 104 -0.46 9.85 -5.30
C LEU A 104 1.07 9.97 -5.22
N PRO A 105 1.75 10.82 -6.04
CA PRO A 105 3.18 11.08 -5.90
C PRO A 105 3.55 11.69 -4.54
N ILE A 106 2.69 12.52 -3.95
CA ILE A 106 2.94 13.11 -2.61
C ILE A 106 2.96 12.01 -1.55
N VAL A 107 1.97 11.11 -1.57
CA VAL A 107 1.88 10.00 -0.62
C VAL A 107 3.06 9.04 -0.79
N PHE A 108 3.44 8.70 -2.03
CA PHE A 108 4.65 7.92 -2.29
C PHE A 108 5.93 8.65 -1.87
N GLY A 109 5.98 9.97 -1.99
CA GLY A 109 7.09 10.80 -1.51
C GLY A 109 7.24 10.73 0.01
N VAL A 110 6.13 10.84 0.75
CA VAL A 110 6.12 10.67 2.21
C VAL A 110 6.55 9.24 2.58
N TRP A 111 6.05 8.23 1.86
CA TRP A 111 6.44 6.84 2.07
C TRP A 111 7.92 6.59 1.81
N LEU A 112 8.47 7.20 0.75
CA LEU A 112 9.90 7.15 0.40
C LEU A 112 10.75 7.75 1.52
N ILE A 113 10.45 8.98 1.92
CA ILE A 113 11.16 9.67 3.00
C ILE A 113 11.09 8.85 4.29
N SER A 114 9.91 8.37 4.65
CA SER A 114 9.72 7.51 5.82
C SER A 114 10.53 6.22 5.74
N SER A 115 10.68 5.64 4.55
CA SER A 115 11.48 4.42 4.35
C SER A 115 12.98 4.70 4.52
N LEU A 116 13.49 5.77 3.94
CA LEU A 116 14.89 6.16 4.06
C LEU A 116 15.25 6.51 5.51
N VAL A 117 14.39 7.29 6.18
CA VAL A 117 14.54 7.62 7.60
C VAL A 117 14.43 6.35 8.47
N GLY A 118 13.52 5.44 8.13
CA GLY A 118 13.35 4.16 8.80
C GLY A 118 14.62 3.30 8.73
N ILE A 119 15.26 3.20 7.56
CA ILE A 119 16.55 2.51 7.39
C ILE A 119 17.62 3.16 8.28
N ALA A 120 17.77 4.48 8.22
CA ALA A 120 18.76 5.18 9.03
C ALA A 120 18.53 4.96 10.53
N ALA A 121 17.29 5.13 11.01
CA ALA A 121 16.93 4.93 12.40
C ALA A 121 17.17 3.47 12.86
N LEU A 122 16.87 2.50 12.00
CA LEU A 122 17.04 1.07 12.28
C LEU A 122 18.49 0.67 12.53
N TRP A 123 19.42 1.27 11.77
CA TRP A 123 20.87 1.00 11.90
C TRP A 123 21.54 1.84 12.98
N LEU A 124 21.00 3.02 13.29
CA LEU A 124 21.48 3.85 14.40
C LEU A 124 21.01 3.36 15.77
N MET A 125 19.88 2.66 15.84
CA MET A 125 19.29 2.17 17.08
C MET A 125 20.14 1.06 17.69
N GLU A 126 20.53 1.22 18.96
CA GLU A 126 21.30 0.22 19.73
C GLU A 126 20.41 -0.53 20.74
N GLU A 127 19.31 0.09 21.15
CA GLU A 127 18.38 -0.45 22.13
C GLU A 127 17.28 -1.31 21.49
N LYS A 128 16.63 -2.16 22.28
CA LYS A 128 15.41 -2.87 21.84
C LYS A 128 14.21 -1.92 21.81
N LEU A 129 13.26 -2.20 20.93
CA LEU A 129 11.97 -1.51 20.97
C LEU A 129 11.19 -1.89 22.23
N PRO A 130 10.40 -0.96 22.79
CA PRO A 130 9.45 -1.28 23.84
C PRO A 130 8.45 -2.35 23.36
N ALA A 131 8.31 -3.44 24.13
CA ALA A 131 7.55 -4.62 23.72
C ALA A 131 6.06 -4.31 23.45
N LEU A 132 5.43 -3.49 24.28
CA LEU A 132 4.01 -3.15 24.14
C LEU A 132 3.72 -2.39 22.82
N PRO A 133 4.39 -1.25 22.51
CA PRO A 133 4.27 -0.61 21.20
C PRO A 133 4.57 -1.53 20.02
N ALA A 134 5.60 -2.37 20.13
CA ALA A 134 5.94 -3.32 19.07
C ALA A 134 4.81 -4.35 18.84
N ALA A 135 4.24 -4.90 19.91
CA ALA A 135 3.12 -5.86 19.83
C ALA A 135 1.85 -5.22 19.24
N VAL A 136 1.52 -3.99 19.64
CA VAL A 136 0.40 -3.24 19.07
C VAL A 136 0.61 -3.06 17.56
N MET A 137 1.81 -2.63 17.14
CA MET A 137 2.08 -2.45 15.72
C MET A 137 2.09 -3.77 14.94
N VAL A 138 2.61 -4.87 15.51
CA VAL A 138 2.50 -6.20 14.90
C VAL A 138 1.04 -6.57 14.60
N ALA A 139 0.14 -6.37 15.57
CA ALA A 139 -1.28 -6.66 15.38
C ALA A 139 -1.90 -5.77 14.30
N LEU A 140 -1.61 -4.46 14.32
CA LEU A 140 -2.14 -3.52 13.34
C LEU A 140 -1.60 -3.79 11.94
N PHE A 141 -0.32 -4.14 11.78
CA PHE A 141 0.25 -4.57 10.51
C PHE A 141 -0.36 -5.88 10.02
N GLY A 142 -0.72 -6.80 10.92
CA GLY A 142 -1.47 -8.00 10.56
C GLY A 142 -2.84 -7.69 9.97
N ILE A 143 -3.61 -6.80 10.63
CA ILE A 143 -4.90 -6.33 10.12
C ILE A 143 -4.73 -5.61 8.78
N SER A 144 -3.74 -4.72 8.70
CA SER A 144 -3.36 -3.98 7.51
C SER A 144 -3.03 -4.91 6.33
N ALA A 145 -2.32 -6.01 6.57
CA ALA A 145 -2.01 -7.03 5.57
C ALA A 145 -3.26 -7.72 5.03
N LEU A 146 -4.19 -8.10 5.92
CA LEU A 146 -5.46 -8.73 5.53
C LEU A 146 -6.32 -7.80 4.67
N ILE A 147 -6.48 -6.54 5.09
CA ILE A 147 -7.24 -5.54 4.34
C ILE A 147 -6.60 -5.32 2.97
N SER A 148 -5.28 -5.13 2.92
CA SER A 148 -4.57 -4.84 1.67
C SER A 148 -4.61 -6.01 0.69
N ALA A 149 -4.45 -7.24 1.18
CA ALA A 149 -4.54 -8.44 0.35
C ALA A 149 -5.97 -8.66 -0.17
N ALA A 150 -6.99 -8.38 0.66
CA ALA A 150 -8.38 -8.41 0.22
C ALA A 150 -8.64 -7.36 -0.88
N THR A 151 -8.21 -6.11 -0.70
CA THR A 151 -8.34 -5.08 -1.74
C THR A 151 -7.59 -5.47 -3.02
N ALA A 152 -6.38 -6.02 -2.91
CA ALA A 152 -5.63 -6.48 -4.07
C ALA A 152 -6.33 -7.61 -4.81
N GLN A 153 -6.99 -8.53 -4.11
CA GLN A 153 -7.79 -9.57 -4.75
C GLN A 153 -8.95 -8.98 -5.55
N TRP A 154 -9.58 -7.90 -5.07
CA TRP A 154 -10.62 -7.20 -5.81
C TRP A 154 -10.05 -6.54 -7.08
N VAL A 155 -8.90 -5.87 -6.97
CA VAL A 155 -8.22 -5.26 -8.13
C VAL A 155 -7.83 -6.30 -9.17
N VAL A 156 -7.33 -7.47 -8.74
CA VAL A 156 -6.97 -8.57 -9.64
C VAL A 156 -8.20 -9.15 -10.33
N ALA A 157 -9.29 -9.37 -9.58
CA ALA A 157 -10.54 -9.86 -10.15
C ALA A 157 -11.11 -8.88 -11.18
N ASP A 158 -11.15 -7.59 -10.84
CA ASP A 158 -11.58 -6.52 -11.73
C ASP A 158 -10.73 -6.45 -13.00
N TYR A 159 -9.41 -6.55 -12.87
CA TYR A 159 -8.49 -6.61 -14.00
C TYR A 159 -8.79 -7.78 -14.93
N TYR A 160 -8.97 -9.00 -14.41
CA TYR A 160 -9.25 -10.15 -15.27
C TYR A 160 -10.62 -10.07 -15.96
N VAL A 161 -11.62 -9.42 -15.34
CA VAL A 161 -12.92 -9.17 -15.96
C VAL A 161 -12.82 -8.16 -17.09
N HIS A 162 -12.07 -7.06 -16.92
CA HIS A 162 -12.03 -5.98 -17.90
C HIS A 162 -10.91 -6.10 -18.94
N ALA A 163 -9.83 -6.82 -18.64
CA ALA A 163 -8.71 -7.06 -19.56
C ALA A 163 -8.81 -8.42 -20.28
N GLY A 164 -9.49 -9.41 -19.70
CA GLY A 164 -9.64 -10.77 -20.26
C GLY A 164 -10.87 -10.94 -21.15
N SER A 165 -11.93 -10.18 -20.90
CA SER A 165 -13.09 -10.06 -21.79
C SER A 165 -13.11 -8.64 -22.35
N GLY A 166 -13.00 -8.51 -23.67
CA GLY A 166 -13.58 -7.33 -24.32
C GLY A 166 -14.99 -7.12 -23.75
N ILE A 167 -15.32 -5.86 -23.44
CA ILE A 167 -16.52 -5.40 -22.71
C ILE A 167 -17.62 -6.48 -22.75
N PRO A 168 -17.98 -7.09 -21.61
CA PRO A 168 -19.00 -8.12 -21.61
C PRO A 168 -20.28 -7.52 -22.20
N GLU A 169 -20.82 -8.09 -23.29
CA GLU A 169 -22.05 -7.61 -23.95
C GLU A 169 -23.24 -7.51 -22.97
N ASN A 170 -23.16 -8.21 -21.83
CA ASN A 170 -24.16 -8.25 -20.77
C ASN A 170 -23.68 -7.67 -19.44
N ALA A 171 -22.56 -6.95 -19.38
CA ALA A 171 -22.27 -6.09 -18.24
C ALA A 171 -23.30 -4.96 -18.28
N THR A 172 -24.45 -5.21 -17.65
CA THR A 172 -25.50 -4.24 -17.41
C THR A 172 -24.86 -2.95 -16.97
N ALA A 173 -24.89 -1.98 -17.89
CA ALA A 173 -24.68 -0.59 -17.63
C ALA A 173 -25.65 -0.19 -16.51
N VAL A 174 -25.15 -0.24 -15.27
CA VAL A 174 -25.52 0.72 -14.23
C VAL A 174 -24.69 1.99 -14.44
N VAL A 175 -24.35 2.30 -15.69
CA VAL A 175 -24.30 3.67 -16.17
C VAL A 175 -25.60 3.83 -16.92
N GLY A 176 -26.68 4.14 -16.18
CA GLY A 176 -27.84 4.71 -16.82
C GLY A 176 -27.34 5.91 -17.59
N HIS A 177 -27.28 5.82 -18.92
CA HIS A 177 -27.35 7.01 -19.73
C HIS A 177 -28.53 7.80 -19.15
N PRO A 178 -28.35 9.07 -18.73
CA PRO A 178 -29.50 9.88 -18.43
C PRO A 178 -30.35 9.83 -19.70
N VAL A 179 -31.50 9.19 -19.61
CA VAL A 179 -32.55 9.39 -20.60
C VAL A 179 -32.78 10.88 -20.53
N GLU A 180 -32.41 11.60 -21.58
CA GLU A 180 -32.82 13.00 -21.74
C GLU A 180 -34.34 12.96 -21.81
N VAL A 181 -34.97 13.10 -20.64
CA VAL A 181 -36.39 13.40 -20.56
C VAL A 181 -36.48 14.84 -21.07
N PRO A 182 -37.21 15.10 -22.16
CA PRO A 182 -37.41 16.46 -22.63
C PRO A 182 -37.94 17.29 -21.46
N PRO A 183 -37.49 18.56 -21.28
CA PRO A 183 -38.07 19.42 -20.27
C PRO A 183 -39.60 19.41 -20.44
N PRO A 184 -40.38 19.33 -19.35
CA PRO A 184 -41.83 19.30 -19.44
C PRO A 184 -42.30 20.49 -20.27
N ASN A 185 -43.00 20.19 -21.35
CA ASN A 185 -43.50 21.18 -22.30
C ASN A 185 -44.57 22.01 -21.59
N PHE A 186 -44.18 23.16 -21.03
CA PHE A 186 -45.11 24.13 -20.41
C PHE A 186 -45.79 25.03 -21.45
N THR A 187 -45.92 24.57 -22.69
CA THR A 187 -46.65 25.25 -23.76
C THR A 187 -47.47 24.23 -24.53
N ASN A 188 -48.67 23.93 -24.02
CA ASN A 188 -49.90 24.26 -24.73
C ASN A 188 -51.08 24.14 -23.76
N SER A 189 -51.66 25.29 -23.49
CA SER A 189 -52.97 25.50 -22.89
C SER A 189 -54.08 24.95 -23.78
N SER A 190 -55.05 24.29 -23.17
CA SER A 190 -56.47 24.34 -23.55
C SER A 190 -57.32 24.05 -22.33
#